data_AF-A0A175WDA5-F1
#
_entry.id   AF-A0A175WDA5-F1
#
_cell.length_a   1.000
_cell.length_b   1.000
_cell.length_c   1.000
_cell.angle_alpha   90.00
_cell.angle_beta   90.00
_cell.angle_gamma   90.00
#
_symmetry.space_group_name_H-M   'P 1'
#
loop_
_entity.id
_entity.type
_entity.pdbx_description
1 polymer ?
#
loop_
_entity_poly.entity_id
_entity_poly.type
_entity_poly.pdbx_seq_one_letter_code
_entity_poly.pdbx_strand_id
1 'polypeptide(L)'
;MAVAQVPRNFKLLAELEKGEKGMGAGACSYGLEDPEDIYMTHWRGTIWGPPHGNHENRIYELKMECGPNYPREPPLIHFVSQINLPGVDPTNGRVDNNAVAILRDWTRIATELAKNPRPKEDPLSLEAALIAIRKFMDENKKMPQPPEGAKYEAYK
;
A
#
# COMPACT_ATOMS: atom_id res chain seq x y z
N MET A 1 21.81 23.64 3.82
CA MET A 1 22.22 22.80 2.68
C MET A 1 21.03 21.94 2.28
N ALA A 2 20.58 22.01 1.02
CA ALA A 2 19.56 21.09 0.52
C ALA A 2 20.21 19.71 0.38
N VAL A 3 19.74 18.72 1.16
CA VAL A 3 20.22 17.35 1.03
C VAL A 3 19.57 16.76 -0.22
N ALA A 4 20.37 16.12 -1.08
CA ALA A 4 19.87 15.55 -2.33
C ALA A 4 18.76 14.52 -2.02
N GLN A 5 17.55 14.79 -2.49
CA GLN A 5 16.44 13.83 -2.40
C GLN A 5 16.53 12.86 -3.57
N VAL A 6 16.28 11.58 -3.31
CA VAL A 6 16.20 10.56 -4.36
C VAL A 6 15.04 10.90 -5.28
N PRO A 7 15.25 11.05 -6.60
CA PRO A 7 14.16 11.34 -7.52
C PRO A 7 13.11 10.21 -7.52
N ARG A 8 11.84 10.56 -7.75
CA ARG A 8 10.70 9.64 -7.76
C ARG A 8 10.97 8.34 -8.51
N ASN A 9 11.53 8.42 -9.72
CA ASN A 9 11.76 7.24 -10.55
C ASN A 9 12.81 6.29 -9.95
N PHE A 10 13.88 6.81 -9.34
CA PHE A 10 14.87 5.97 -8.65
C PHE A 10 14.28 5.29 -7.41
N LYS A 11 13.44 6.02 -6.66
CA LYS A 11 12.67 5.46 -5.54
C LYS A 11 11.78 4.31 -6.02
N LEU A 12 11.03 4.50 -7.10
CA LEU A 12 10.12 3.48 -7.65
C LEU A 12 10.85 2.29 -8.27
N LEU A 13 12.01 2.50 -8.91
CA LEU A 13 12.86 1.40 -9.38
C LEU A 13 13.35 0.54 -8.22
N ALA A 14 13.76 1.14 -7.11
CA ALA A 14 14.15 0.40 -5.90
C ALA A 14 12.98 -0.39 -5.29
N GLU A 15 11.76 0.16 -5.35
CA GLU A 15 10.54 -0.53 -4.94
C GLU A 15 10.24 -1.74 -5.85
N LEU A 16 10.40 -1.57 -7.16
CA LEU A 16 10.18 -2.64 -8.15
C LEU A 16 11.15 -3.79 -7.93
N GLU A 17 12.45 -3.49 -7.84
CA GLU A 17 13.49 -4.48 -7.58
C GLU A 17 13.24 -5.26 -6.28
N LYS A 18 12.75 -4.57 -5.24
CA LYS A 18 12.43 -5.19 -3.96
C LYS A 18 11.19 -6.10 -4.07
N GLY A 19 10.15 -5.64 -4.76
CA GLY A 19 8.93 -6.42 -5.02
C GLY A 19 9.20 -7.69 -5.82
N GLU A 20 9.99 -7.60 -6.89
CA GLU A 20 10.32 -8.73 -7.78
C GLU A 20 11.17 -9.79 -7.09
N LYS A 21 12.08 -9.40 -6.19
CA LYS A 21 12.90 -10.35 -5.43
C LYS A 21 12.12 -11.07 -4.33
N GLY A 22 10.85 -10.72 -4.10
CA GLY A 22 10.07 -11.21 -2.95
C GLY A 22 10.70 -10.81 -1.62
N MET A 23 11.50 -9.73 -1.61
CA MET A 23 12.19 -9.23 -0.42
C MET A 23 11.20 -8.39 0.39
N GLY A 24 10.31 -9.07 1.11
CA GLY A 24 9.36 -8.39 1.96
C GLY A 24 8.66 -9.31 2.96
N ALA A 25 7.80 -8.71 3.79
CA ALA A 25 6.96 -9.46 4.71
C ALA A 25 6.08 -10.42 3.89
N GLY A 26 6.32 -11.73 3.98
CA GLY A 26 5.70 -12.76 3.12
C GLY A 26 4.16 -12.84 3.13
N ALA A 27 3.49 -11.99 3.90
CA ALA A 27 2.05 -11.79 3.87
C ALA A 27 1.60 -10.66 2.92
N CYS A 28 2.51 -9.90 2.33
CA CYS A 28 2.22 -8.84 1.37
C CYS A 28 3.11 -8.99 0.14
N SER A 29 2.58 -8.72 -1.05
CA SER A 29 3.36 -8.62 -2.28
C SER A 29 2.89 -7.43 -3.10
N TYR A 30 3.75 -6.94 -3.99
CA TYR A 30 3.40 -5.88 -4.92
C TYR A 30 4.30 -5.90 -6.15
N GLY A 31 3.81 -5.30 -7.24
CA GLY A 31 4.53 -5.15 -8.50
C GLY A 31 3.81 -4.15 -9.41
N LEU A 32 4.38 -3.85 -10.57
CA LEU A 32 3.70 -3.01 -11.56
C LEU A 32 2.42 -3.69 -12.05
N GLU A 33 1.37 -2.89 -12.25
CA GLU A 33 0.14 -3.37 -12.88
C GLU A 33 0.36 -3.64 -14.37
N ASP A 34 1.11 -2.75 -15.03
CA ASP A 34 1.54 -2.88 -16.42
C ASP A 34 3.07 -2.83 -16.47
N PRO A 35 3.77 -3.89 -16.94
CA PRO A 35 5.23 -3.88 -17.06
C PRO A 35 5.75 -2.85 -18.09
N GLU A 36 4.88 -2.32 -18.97
CA GLU A 36 5.22 -1.27 -19.92
C GLU A 36 5.06 0.15 -19.34
N ASP A 37 4.56 0.31 -18.10
CA ASP A 37 4.44 1.60 -17.42
C ASP A 37 5.83 2.14 -17.01
N ILE A 38 6.47 2.85 -17.94
CA ILE A 38 7.77 3.50 -17.73
C ILE A 38 7.76 4.53 -16.58
N TYR A 39 6.58 5.05 -16.22
CA TYR A 39 6.43 6.02 -15.14
C TYR A 39 6.25 5.34 -13.78
N MET A 40 6.08 4.01 -13.76
CA MET A 40 5.85 3.21 -12.55
C MET A 40 4.74 3.81 -11.69
N THR A 41 3.64 4.20 -12.33
CA THR A 41 2.53 4.91 -11.71
C THR A 41 1.56 3.93 -11.08
N HIS A 42 1.21 2.86 -11.81
CA HIS A 42 0.19 1.91 -11.39
C HIS A 42 0.82 0.62 -10.89
N TRP A 43 0.47 0.27 -9.66
CA TRP A 43 0.96 -0.90 -8.96
C TRP A 43 -0.19 -1.77 -8.52
N ARG A 44 0.04 -3.08 -8.53
CA ARG A 44 -0.87 -4.08 -7.97
C ARG A 44 -0.24 -4.65 -6.71
N GLY A 45 -1.06 -4.84 -5.67
CA GLY A 45 -0.64 -5.42 -4.40
C GLY A 45 -1.53 -6.59 -4.01
N THR A 46 -0.99 -7.50 -3.20
CA THR A 46 -1.79 -8.51 -2.50
C THR A 46 -1.49 -8.49 -1.01
N ILE A 47 -2.51 -8.73 -0.20
CA ILE A 47 -2.39 -8.93 1.25
C ILE A 47 -3.05 -10.25 1.61
N TRP A 48 -2.26 -11.13 2.23
CA TRP A 48 -2.77 -12.29 2.95
C TRP A 48 -3.42 -11.85 4.24
N GLY A 49 -4.69 -12.21 4.42
CA GLY A 49 -5.46 -11.86 5.58
C GLY A 49 -4.80 -12.34 6.89
N PRO A 50 -4.86 -11.53 7.96
CA PRO A 50 -4.33 -11.92 9.27
C PRO A 50 -5.06 -13.15 9.83
N PRO A 51 -4.38 -13.98 10.63
CA PRO A 51 -4.96 -15.20 11.19
C PRO A 51 -5.97 -14.89 12.32
N HIS A 52 -6.76 -15.90 12.69
CA HIS A 52 -7.66 -15.88 13.84
C HIS A 52 -8.81 -14.86 13.72
N GLY A 53 -9.33 -14.68 12.51
CA GLY A 53 -10.45 -13.78 12.24
C GLY A 53 -11.09 -14.02 10.87
N ASN A 54 -12.03 -13.15 10.50
CA ASN A 54 -12.82 -13.30 9.27
C ASN A 54 -12.03 -13.01 7.99
N HIS A 55 -10.80 -12.52 8.11
CA HIS A 55 -9.86 -12.35 6.99
C HIS A 55 -9.01 -13.61 6.73
N GLU A 56 -8.99 -14.58 7.65
CA GLU A 56 -8.10 -15.73 7.58
C GLU A 56 -8.31 -16.55 6.31
N ASN A 57 -7.22 -17.04 5.71
CA ASN A 57 -7.18 -17.77 4.44
C ASN A 57 -7.66 -17.00 3.21
N ARG A 58 -7.87 -15.68 3.30
CA ARG A 58 -8.25 -14.84 2.16
C ARG A 58 -7.05 -14.08 1.61
N ILE A 59 -7.04 -13.89 0.29
CA ILE A 59 -6.12 -13.02 -0.42
C ILE A 59 -6.91 -11.78 -0.88
N TYR A 60 -6.46 -10.61 -0.45
CA TYR A 60 -7.03 -9.34 -0.88
C TYR A 60 -6.14 -8.71 -1.94
N GLU A 61 -6.74 -8.35 -3.06
CA GLU A 61 -6.07 -7.65 -4.14
C GLU A 61 -6.28 -6.13 -3.98
N LEU A 62 -5.23 -5.36 -4.24
CA LEU A 62 -5.22 -3.90 -4.16
C LEU A 62 -4.59 -3.29 -5.42
N LYS A 63 -5.01 -2.07 -5.76
CA LYS A 63 -4.33 -1.17 -6.68
C LYS A 63 -3.75 0.00 -5.92
N MET A 64 -2.56 0.43 -6.30
CA MET A 64 -1.86 1.57 -5.71
C MET A 64 -1.37 2.49 -6.83
N GLU A 65 -1.69 3.78 -6.73
CA GLU A 65 -1.25 4.80 -7.68
C GLU A 65 -0.19 5.70 -7.04
N CYS A 66 1.02 5.62 -7.57
CA CYS A 66 2.13 6.49 -7.18
C CYS A 66 2.10 7.76 -8.01
N GLY A 67 1.44 8.82 -7.52
CA GLY A 67 1.35 10.10 -8.21
C GLY A 67 2.71 10.79 -8.46
N PRO A 68 2.73 11.92 -9.20
CA PRO A 68 3.97 12.63 -9.58
C PRO A 68 4.78 13.13 -8.37
N ASN A 69 4.14 13.30 -7.21
CA ASN A 69 4.78 13.74 -5.97
C ASN A 69 5.26 12.59 -5.08
N TYR A 70 5.02 11.32 -5.42
CA TYR A 70 5.55 10.19 -4.65
C TYR A 70 7.09 10.26 -4.56
N PRO A 71 7.72 9.98 -3.40
CA PRO A 71 7.15 9.59 -2.10
C PRO A 71 6.88 10.77 -1.16
N ARG A 72 6.83 12.03 -1.62
CA ARG A 72 6.45 13.19 -0.77
C ARG A 72 4.98 13.16 -0.37
N GLU A 73 4.15 12.60 -1.24
CA GLU A 73 2.74 12.29 -0.99
C GLU A 73 2.53 10.77 -0.98
N PRO A 74 1.56 10.27 -0.19
CA PRO A 74 1.24 8.85 -0.15
C PRO A 74 0.70 8.36 -1.49
N PRO A 75 0.84 7.06 -1.79
CA PRO A 75 0.14 6.47 -2.93
C PRO A 75 -1.37 6.48 -2.67
N LEU A 76 -2.18 6.55 -3.73
CA LEU A 76 -3.62 6.32 -3.63
C LEU A 76 -3.87 4.82 -3.62
N ILE A 77 -4.61 4.30 -2.63
CA ILE A 77 -4.80 2.85 -2.46
C ILE A 77 -6.27 2.50 -2.57
N HIS A 78 -6.58 1.49 -3.39
CA HIS A 78 -7.91 0.92 -3.55
C HIS A 78 -7.84 -0.59 -3.39
N PHE A 79 -8.76 -1.16 -2.62
CA PHE A 79 -9.02 -2.59 -2.67
C PHE A 79 -9.77 -2.92 -3.96
N VAL A 80 -9.30 -3.95 -4.66
CA VAL A 80 -10.02 -4.60 -5.76
C VAL A 80 -10.98 -5.64 -5.21
N SER A 81 -10.50 -6.46 -4.26
CA SER A 81 -11.32 -7.39 -3.49
C SER A 81 -12.23 -6.63 -2.54
N GLN A 82 -13.52 -6.95 -2.49
CA GLN A 82 -14.41 -6.37 -1.49
C GLN A 82 -13.95 -6.73 -0.08
N ILE A 83 -13.95 -5.73 0.80
CA ILE A 83 -13.53 -5.87 2.18
C ILE A 83 -14.43 -5.01 3.06
N ASN A 84 -14.81 -5.54 4.21
CA ASN A 84 -15.45 -4.74 5.25
C ASN A 84 -14.38 -4.33 6.25
N LEU A 85 -13.88 -3.11 6.12
CA LEU A 85 -12.83 -2.55 6.96
C LEU A 85 -13.13 -1.06 7.20
N PRO A 86 -13.06 -0.54 8.45
CA PRO A 86 -13.34 0.87 8.71
C PRO A 86 -12.36 1.76 7.94
N GLY A 87 -12.83 2.82 7.29
CA GLY A 87 -11.97 3.67 6.46
C GLY A 87 -11.66 3.09 5.08
N VAL A 88 -12.30 2.00 4.68
CA VAL A 88 -12.39 1.60 3.26
C VAL A 88 -13.78 1.95 2.75
N ASP A 89 -13.84 2.67 1.64
CA ASP A 89 -15.09 3.03 0.99
C ASP A 89 -15.83 1.76 0.51
N PRO A 90 -17.07 1.52 0.97
CA PRO A 90 -17.79 0.28 0.66
C PRO A 90 -18.29 0.19 -0.79
N THR A 91 -18.20 1.28 -1.57
CA THR A 91 -18.66 1.33 -2.96
C THR A 91 -17.52 1.12 -3.96
N ASN A 92 -16.33 1.65 -3.67
CA ASN A 92 -15.21 1.67 -4.62
C ASN A 92 -13.88 1.10 -4.05
N GLY A 93 -13.85 0.74 -2.76
CA GLY A 93 -12.68 0.13 -2.14
C GLY A 93 -11.54 1.10 -1.80
N ARG A 94 -11.72 2.41 -1.97
CA ARG A 94 -10.71 3.41 -1.64
C ARG A 94 -10.38 3.42 -0.15
N VAL A 95 -9.10 3.39 0.18
CA VAL A 95 -8.60 3.52 1.55
C VAL A 95 -8.53 5.00 1.92
N ASP A 96 -9.16 5.38 3.02
CA ASP A 96 -8.97 6.69 3.66
C ASP A 96 -7.61 6.73 4.34
N ASN A 97 -6.75 7.67 3.90
CA ASN A 97 -5.43 7.87 4.48
C ASN A 97 -5.50 8.12 6.00
N ASN A 98 -6.58 8.70 6.53
CA ASN A 98 -6.70 8.98 7.95
C ASN A 98 -6.90 7.73 8.82
N ALA A 99 -7.39 6.63 8.23
CA ALA A 99 -7.64 5.39 8.97
C ALA A 99 -6.35 4.61 9.25
N VAL A 100 -5.34 4.72 8.39
CA VAL A 100 -4.07 4.00 8.51
C VAL A 100 -2.96 4.97 8.89
N ALA A 101 -2.38 4.80 10.08
CA ALA A 101 -1.45 5.77 10.68
C ALA A 101 -0.29 6.22 9.77
N ILE A 102 0.30 5.29 8.99
CA ILE A 102 1.41 5.61 8.09
C ILE A 102 0.97 6.47 6.90
N LEU A 103 -0.25 6.26 6.40
CA LEU A 103 -0.81 7.05 5.29
C LEU A 103 -1.21 8.44 5.78
N ARG A 104 -1.79 8.52 6.98
CA ARG A 104 -2.16 9.79 7.63
C ARG A 104 -0.95 10.69 7.86
N ASP A 105 0.12 10.11 8.38
CA ASP A 105 1.32 10.85 8.77
C ASP A 105 2.36 10.93 7.63
N TRP A 106 2.06 10.40 6.44
CA TRP A 106 3.00 10.21 5.32
C TRP A 106 3.76 11.49 4.96
N THR A 107 3.05 12.58 4.66
CA THR A 107 3.65 13.86 4.24
C THR A 107 4.48 14.49 5.36
N ARG A 108 4.10 14.28 6.63
CA ARG A 108 4.89 14.74 7.79
C ARG A 108 6.21 13.97 7.85
N ILE A 109 6.16 12.64 7.77
CA ILE A 109 7.36 11.78 7.75
C ILE A 109 8.24 12.12 6.54
N ALA A 110 7.65 12.37 5.36
CA ALA A 110 8.40 12.73 4.15
C ALA A 110 9.16 14.05 4.34
N THR A 111 8.52 15.04 4.99
CA THR A 111 9.14 16.33 5.32
C THR A 111 10.26 16.19 6.35
N GLU A 112 10.13 15.27 7.32
CA GLU A 112 11.17 14.96 8.29
C GLU A 112 12.37 14.25 7.64
N LEU A 113 12.12 13.26 6.78
CA LEU A 113 13.15 12.55 6.01
C LEU A 113 13.90 13.46 5.02
N ALA A 114 13.20 14.42 4.42
CA ALA A 114 13.82 15.44 3.58
C ALA A 114 14.90 16.27 4.32
N LYS A 115 14.77 16.42 5.65
CA LYS A 115 15.76 17.11 6.50
C LYS A 115 16.89 16.18 6.95
N ASN A 116 16.61 14.89 7.10
CA ASN A 116 17.58 13.88 7.50
C ASN A 116 17.36 12.56 6.74
N PRO A 117 17.95 12.39 5.54
CA PRO A 117 17.61 11.32 4.61
C PRO A 117 18.34 10.00 4.89
N ARG A 118 18.76 9.75 6.14
CA ARG A 118 19.44 8.50 6.52
C ARG A 118 18.64 7.71 7.55
N PRO A 119 17.41 7.27 7.25
CA PRO A 119 16.74 6.31 8.09
C PRO A 119 17.38 4.91 7.90
N LYS A 120 17.32 4.08 8.94
CA LYS A 120 17.83 2.69 8.88
C LYS A 120 16.98 1.81 7.96
N GLU A 121 15.68 2.08 7.94
CA GLU A 121 14.66 1.40 7.13
C GLU A 121 13.83 2.48 6.44
N ASP A 122 13.27 2.19 5.27
CA ASP A 122 12.48 3.14 4.51
C ASP A 122 11.00 3.10 4.94
N PRO A 123 10.53 4.06 5.76
CA PRO A 123 9.17 4.01 6.28
C PRO A 123 8.14 4.39 5.22
N LEU A 124 8.53 5.03 4.12
CA LEU A 124 7.61 5.54 3.10
C LEU A 124 7.71 4.71 1.83
N SER A 125 7.28 3.45 1.94
CA SER A 125 7.28 2.49 0.84
C SER A 125 5.92 1.87 0.59
N LEU A 126 5.75 1.30 -0.61
CA LEU A 126 4.56 0.50 -0.94
C LEU A 126 4.41 -0.69 0.03
N GLU A 127 5.53 -1.34 0.33
CA GLU A 127 5.56 -2.42 1.32
C GLU A 127 5.09 -1.95 2.69
N ALA A 128 5.63 -0.82 3.20
CA ALA A 128 5.26 -0.29 4.50
C ALA A 128 3.78 0.09 4.57
N ALA A 129 3.21 0.62 3.48
CA ALA A 129 1.78 0.88 3.37
C ALA A 129 0.95 -0.41 3.43
N LEU A 130 1.30 -1.45 2.67
CA LEU A 130 0.61 -2.74 2.68
C LEU A 130 0.69 -3.43 4.06
N ILE A 131 1.86 -3.42 4.70
CA ILE A 131 2.05 -3.96 6.06
C ILE A 131 1.18 -3.21 7.07
N ALA A 132 1.11 -1.88 6.98
CA ALA A 132 0.29 -1.06 7.86
C ALA A 132 -1.21 -1.34 7.67
N ILE A 133 -1.67 -1.49 6.42
CA ILE A 133 -3.05 -1.90 6.11
C ILE A 133 -3.32 -3.29 6.69
N ARG A 134 -2.41 -4.25 6.51
CA ARG A 134 -2.56 -5.60 7.06
C ARG A 134 -2.66 -5.60 8.59
N LYS A 135 -1.85 -4.78 9.27
CA LYS A 135 -1.95 -4.60 10.72
C LYS A 135 -3.31 -4.03 11.12
N PHE A 136 -3.79 -3.04 10.38
CA PHE A 136 -5.11 -2.46 10.60
C PHE A 136 -6.27 -3.45 10.34
N MET A 137 -6.10 -4.39 9.41
CA MET A 137 -7.01 -5.54 9.25
C MET A 137 -7.00 -6.46 10.47
N ASP A 138 -5.84 -6.70 11.09
CA ASP A 138 -5.73 -7.55 12.29
C ASP A 138 -6.43 -6.92 13.49
N GLU A 139 -6.36 -5.59 13.62
CA GLU A 139 -7.09 -4.81 14.62
C GLU A 139 -8.63 -4.91 14.43
N ASN A 140 -9.09 -5.13 13.20
CA ASN A 140 -10.52 -5.20 12.83
C ASN A 140 -11.00 -6.62 12.43
N LYS A 141 -10.23 -7.67 12.75
CA LYS A 141 -10.43 -9.03 12.22
C LYS A 141 -11.73 -9.73 12.56
N LYS A 142 -12.54 -9.20 13.48
CA LYS A 142 -13.83 -9.76 13.89
C LYS A 142 -15.00 -9.28 13.02
N MET A 143 -14.78 -8.31 12.13
CA MET A 143 -15.86 -7.77 11.29
C MET A 143 -16.31 -8.78 10.23
N PRO A 144 -17.63 -8.98 10.02
CA PRO A 144 -18.13 -9.86 8.95
C PRO A 144 -17.63 -9.39 7.59
N GLN A 145 -17.14 -10.30 6.78
CA GLN A 145 -16.60 -9.99 5.46
C GLN A 145 -17.59 -10.37 4.35
N PRO A 146 -17.56 -9.67 3.20
CA PRO A 146 -18.24 -10.11 1.98
C PRO A 146 -17.83 -11.53 1.56
N PRO A 147 -18.57 -12.19 0.64
CA PRO A 147 -18.14 -13.46 0.06
C PRO A 147 -16.71 -13.38 -0.48
N GLU A 148 -15.93 -14.44 -0.28
CA GLU A 148 -14.58 -14.52 -0.83
C GLU A 148 -14.60 -14.42 -2.36
N GLY A 149 -13.64 -13.70 -2.94
CA GLY A 149 -13.56 -13.45 -4.38
C GLY A 149 -14.49 -12.35 -4.90
N ALA A 150 -15.36 -11.77 -4.07
CA ALA A 150 -16.16 -10.61 -4.46
C ALA A 150 -15.26 -9.41 -4.78
N LYS A 151 -15.61 -8.66 -5.84
CA LYS A 151 -14.90 -7.45 -6.28
C LYS A 151 -15.83 -6.25 -6.34
N TYR A 152 -15.30 -5.05 -6.14
CA TYR A 152 -16.06 -3.81 -6.36
C TYR A 152 -16.45 -3.70 -7.85
N GLU A 153 -17.56 -3.01 -8.14
CA GLU A 153 -18.12 -2.94 -9.51
C GLU A 153 -17.11 -2.44 -10.55
N ALA A 154 -16.20 -1.54 -10.18
CA ALA A 154 -15.17 -1.00 -11.06
C ALA A 154 -14.13 -2.05 -11.54
N TYR A 155 -14.12 -3.25 -10.94
CA TYR A 155 -13.10 -4.29 -11.18
C TYR A 155 -13.70 -5.67 -11.51
N LYS A 156 -15.00 -5.72 -11.83
CA LYS A 156 -15.65 -6.92 -12.40
C LYS A 156 -15.44 -6.97 -13.89
#